data_AF-A0A9D7IFH3-F1
#
_entry.id   AF-A0A9D7IFH3-F1
#
_cell.length_a   1.000
_cell.length_b   1.000
_cell.length_c   1.000
_cell.angle_alpha   90.00
_cell.angle_beta   90.00
_cell.angle_gamma   90.00
#
_symmetry.space_group_name_H-M   'P 1'
#
loop_
_entity.id
_entity.type
_entity.pdbx_description
1 polymer ?
#
loop_
_entity_poly.entity_id
_entity_poly.type
_entity_poly.pdbx_seq_one_letter_code
_entity_poly.pdbx_strand_id
1 'polypeptide(L)'
;PRDQNAWVSYSYAGLCSTVTAMNEKGLTMGEMGGRGEGYWDGIPMSLMMREIMERFETTEETLAWMQSVPRTCEYYYVLSDAKTKNMAGIASMAKKLADEKGLPDFKIIEPGMFDERLPHPHPDTVLMSADKRYECLSERVKENYGKLDMQGAWNLMRGGVAMKSNLHTVLFAPETQDFWVAQAGMEGEPAYTQKIHKFNLKQLLNGESPTRTSDAGASK
;
A
#
# COMPACT_ATOMS: atom_id res chain seq x y z
N PRO A 1 19.01 8.91 7.05
CA PRO A 1 18.77 9.86 8.18
C PRO A 1 19.66 9.46 9.36
N ARG A 2 19.98 10.36 10.32
CA ARG A 2 20.84 9.98 11.47
C ARG A 2 20.04 9.44 12.65
N ASP A 3 18.77 9.79 12.73
CA ASP A 3 17.85 9.57 13.85
C ASP A 3 16.45 9.08 13.41
N GLN A 4 16.29 8.76 12.13
CA GLN A 4 15.04 8.26 11.54
C GLN A 4 15.34 7.08 10.63
N ASN A 5 14.32 6.27 10.38
CA ASN A 5 14.42 5.12 9.48
C ASN A 5 14.71 5.60 8.06
N ALA A 6 15.67 4.96 7.40
CA ALA A 6 15.78 5.07 5.95
C ALA A 6 14.58 4.39 5.27
N TRP A 7 14.13 4.92 4.13
CA TRP A 7 12.93 4.43 3.46
C TRP A 7 12.97 4.71 1.96
N VAL A 8 12.10 4.02 1.22
CA VAL A 8 11.94 4.15 -0.22
C VAL A 8 10.48 4.42 -0.59
N SER A 9 10.31 5.22 -1.63
CA SER A 9 9.04 5.48 -2.30
C SER A 9 9.21 5.34 -3.79
N TYR A 10 8.17 4.83 -4.45
CA TYR A 10 8.04 4.95 -5.90
C TYR A 10 7.16 6.15 -6.22
N SER A 11 7.78 7.26 -6.63
CA SER A 11 7.15 8.57 -6.65
C SER A 11 7.52 9.40 -7.88
N TYR A 12 6.92 10.58 -7.98
CA TYR A 12 7.12 11.54 -9.05
C TYR A 12 7.96 12.72 -8.58
N ALA A 13 8.72 13.31 -9.52
CA ALA A 13 9.56 14.47 -9.23
C ALA A 13 8.72 15.62 -8.61
N GLY A 14 9.22 16.18 -7.51
CA GLY A 14 8.54 17.25 -6.77
C GLY A 14 7.63 16.77 -5.63
N LEU A 15 7.29 15.47 -5.56
CA LEU A 15 6.54 14.94 -4.44
C LEU A 15 7.50 14.55 -3.30
N CYS A 16 7.65 15.43 -2.30
CA CYS A 16 8.48 15.18 -1.12
C CYS A 16 7.83 14.22 -0.09
N SER A 17 6.74 13.57 -0.46
CA SER A 17 5.92 12.67 0.36
C SER A 17 5.68 11.37 -0.41
N THR A 18 4.73 10.52 0.01
CA THR A 18 4.51 9.23 -0.66
C THR A 18 3.06 8.76 -0.69
N VAL A 19 2.75 7.88 -1.64
CA VAL A 19 1.49 7.10 -1.70
C VAL A 19 1.75 5.58 -1.60
N THR A 20 3.01 5.16 -1.72
CA THR A 20 3.46 3.77 -1.58
C THR A 20 4.89 3.76 -1.02
N ALA A 21 5.14 3.05 0.07
CA ALA A 21 6.48 3.04 0.67
C ALA A 21 6.81 1.79 1.49
N MET A 22 8.12 1.58 1.65
CA MET A 22 8.74 0.62 2.56
C MET A 22 9.87 1.31 3.31
N ASN A 23 10.08 0.98 4.59
CA ASN A 23 11.26 1.42 5.35
C ASN A 23 12.24 0.28 5.65
N GLU A 24 13.45 0.65 6.08
CA GLU A 24 14.56 -0.28 6.36
C GLU A 24 14.30 -1.22 7.56
N LYS A 25 13.20 -0.98 8.29
CA LYS A 25 12.73 -1.81 9.41
C LYS A 25 11.72 -2.87 8.96
N GLY A 26 11.36 -2.85 7.67
CA GLY A 26 10.44 -3.80 7.08
C GLY A 26 8.97 -3.43 7.27
N LEU A 27 8.64 -2.17 7.58
CA LEU A 27 7.28 -1.65 7.53
C LEU A 27 6.93 -1.23 6.09
N THR A 28 5.74 -1.58 5.62
CA THR A 28 5.25 -1.23 4.27
C THR A 28 3.85 -0.67 4.34
N MET A 29 3.52 0.23 3.41
CA MET A 29 2.23 0.90 3.37
C MET A 29 1.82 1.30 1.95
N GLY A 30 0.52 1.15 1.66
CA GLY A 30 -0.15 1.67 0.48
C GLY A 30 -1.48 2.31 0.83
N GLU A 31 -2.03 3.10 -0.09
CA GLU A 31 -3.27 3.86 0.11
C GLU A 31 -4.29 3.63 -1.02
N MET A 32 -5.55 3.92 -0.72
CA MET A 32 -6.61 4.15 -1.69
C MET A 32 -7.43 5.37 -1.26
N GLY A 33 -7.63 6.31 -2.18
CA GLY A 33 -8.47 7.49 -1.97
C GLY A 33 -9.94 7.18 -1.71
N GLY A 34 -10.55 7.92 -0.79
CA GLY A 34 -12.00 8.01 -0.61
C GLY A 34 -12.63 9.16 -1.40
N ARG A 35 -13.89 9.49 -1.06
CA ARG A 35 -14.64 10.62 -1.66
C ARG A 35 -14.86 11.77 -0.68
N GLY A 36 -14.41 11.62 0.56
CA GLY A 36 -14.46 12.65 1.58
C GLY A 36 -13.31 13.64 1.48
N GLU A 37 -13.48 14.71 0.70
CA GLU A 37 -12.47 15.74 0.46
C GLU A 37 -12.89 17.11 1.00
N GLY A 38 -11.95 18.07 1.03
CA GLY A 38 -12.23 19.47 1.38
C GLY A 38 -12.12 19.82 2.87
N TYR A 39 -11.60 18.93 3.71
CA TYR A 39 -11.25 19.24 5.11
C TYR A 39 -9.75 19.48 5.22
N TRP A 40 -9.37 20.53 5.94
CA TRP A 40 -7.98 21.01 5.99
C TRP A 40 -7.36 20.88 7.39
N ASP A 41 -8.18 20.63 8.40
CA ASP A 41 -7.75 20.50 9.80
C ASP A 41 -7.24 19.07 10.07
N GLY A 42 -6.05 18.75 9.58
CA GLY A 42 -5.40 17.47 9.81
C GLY A 42 -4.06 17.29 9.11
N ILE A 43 -3.49 16.09 9.21
CA ILE A 43 -2.27 15.73 8.48
C ILE A 43 -2.66 15.22 7.08
N PRO A 44 -2.10 15.82 6.00
CA PRO A 44 -2.32 15.31 4.64
C PRO A 44 -1.82 13.87 4.49
N MET A 45 -2.57 13.03 3.78
CA MET A 45 -2.30 11.59 3.67
C MET A 45 -0.86 11.26 3.30
N SER A 46 -0.31 11.93 2.29
CA SER A 46 1.02 11.58 1.80
C SER A 46 2.13 11.96 2.78
N LEU A 47 1.93 13.05 3.55
CA LEU A 47 2.83 13.47 4.62
C LEU A 47 2.71 12.54 5.82
N MET A 48 1.51 12.08 6.16
CA MET A 48 1.28 11.06 7.18
C MET A 48 2.04 9.77 6.84
N MET A 49 1.91 9.28 5.60
CA MET A 49 2.63 8.08 5.17
C MET A 49 4.15 8.26 5.26
N ARG A 50 4.67 9.44 4.87
CA ARG A 50 6.10 9.73 5.02
C ARG A 50 6.54 9.70 6.48
N GLU A 51 5.81 10.37 7.36
CA GLU A 51 6.12 10.43 8.79
C GLU A 51 6.09 9.04 9.42
N ILE A 52 5.16 8.17 9.00
CA ILE A 52 5.11 6.77 9.42
C ILE A 52 6.39 6.04 9.03
N MET A 53 6.81 6.17 7.76
CA MET A 53 8.02 5.50 7.26
C MET A 53 9.29 5.96 7.99
N GLU A 54 9.36 7.25 8.36
CA GLU A 54 10.50 7.84 9.07
C GLU A 54 10.57 7.43 10.55
N ARG A 55 9.42 7.12 11.19
CA ARG A 55 9.33 6.99 12.66
C ARG A 55 9.04 5.60 13.20
N PHE A 56 8.23 4.78 12.51
CA PHE A 56 7.69 3.54 13.09
C PHE A 56 8.28 2.29 12.45
N GLU A 57 8.29 1.19 13.20
CA GLU A 57 8.81 -0.10 12.74
C GLU A 57 7.73 -1.17 12.60
N THR A 58 6.61 -1.05 13.33
CA THR A 58 5.56 -2.07 13.35
C THR A 58 4.18 -1.53 13.01
N THR A 59 3.30 -2.45 12.64
CA THR A 59 1.88 -2.21 12.41
C THR A 59 1.22 -1.62 13.65
N GLU A 60 1.51 -2.14 14.85
CA GLU A 60 0.89 -1.69 16.10
C GLU A 60 1.27 -0.25 16.47
N GLU A 61 2.56 0.10 16.37
CA GLU A 61 3.05 1.47 16.61
C GLU A 61 2.38 2.47 15.66
N THR A 62 2.29 2.09 14.38
CA THR A 62 1.65 2.88 13.33
C THR A 62 0.17 3.10 13.62
N LEU A 63 -0.58 2.03 13.95
CA LEU A 63 -2.00 2.09 14.28
C LEU A 63 -2.27 2.94 15.52
N ALA A 64 -1.44 2.83 16.55
CA ALA A 64 -1.59 3.62 17.77
C ALA A 64 -1.39 5.12 17.48
N TRP A 65 -0.37 5.47 16.69
CA TRP A 65 -0.12 6.86 16.32
C TRP A 65 -1.20 7.42 15.39
N MET A 66 -1.61 6.68 14.35
CA MET A 66 -2.64 7.15 13.41
C MET A 66 -3.98 7.43 14.10
N GLN A 67 -4.35 6.65 15.12
CA GLN A 67 -5.54 6.92 15.95
C GLN A 67 -5.43 8.22 16.75
N SER A 68 -4.22 8.64 17.10
CA SER A 68 -3.98 9.83 17.93
C SER A 68 -3.95 11.16 17.16
N VAL A 69 -3.88 11.12 15.82
CA VAL A 69 -3.69 12.31 14.97
C VAL A 69 -4.87 12.57 14.02
N PRO A 70 -5.19 13.84 13.71
CA PRO A 70 -6.27 14.19 12.78
C PRO A 70 -5.89 13.95 11.31
N ARG A 71 -6.89 13.67 10.47
CA ARG A 71 -6.75 13.48 9.00
C ARG A 71 -7.46 14.58 8.24
N THR A 72 -6.96 14.94 7.06
CA THR A 72 -7.59 15.94 6.16
C THR A 72 -8.69 15.36 5.29
N CYS A 73 -8.59 14.13 4.80
CA CYS A 73 -9.56 13.55 3.88
C CYS A 73 -9.86 12.09 4.24
N GLU A 74 -10.83 11.52 3.54
CA GLU A 74 -11.15 10.10 3.58
C GLU A 74 -10.13 9.29 2.77
N TYR A 75 -9.44 8.37 3.44
CA TYR A 75 -8.48 7.46 2.85
C TYR A 75 -8.56 6.09 3.49
N TYR A 76 -8.20 5.10 2.70
CA TYR A 76 -8.06 3.72 3.10
C TYR A 76 -6.59 3.32 2.99
N TYR A 77 -6.09 2.53 3.93
CA TYR A 77 -4.71 2.10 3.94
C TYR A 77 -4.61 0.59 4.10
N VAL A 78 -3.51 0.04 3.60
CA VAL A 78 -3.03 -1.30 3.96
C VAL A 78 -1.60 -1.16 4.44
N LEU A 79 -1.27 -1.85 5.53
CA LEU A 79 0.05 -1.89 6.10
C LEU A 79 0.43 -3.32 6.46
N SER A 80 1.71 -3.64 6.37
CA SER A 80 2.29 -4.86 6.90
C SER A 80 3.72 -4.65 7.33
N ASP A 81 4.19 -5.43 8.29
CA ASP A 81 5.57 -5.36 8.77
C ASP A 81 6.27 -6.72 8.89
N ALA A 82 7.58 -6.73 8.69
CA ALA A 82 8.41 -7.94 8.80
C ALA A 82 8.68 -8.37 10.24
N LYS A 83 8.58 -7.45 11.21
CA LYS A 83 9.08 -7.63 12.58
C LYS A 83 8.12 -8.46 13.42
N THR A 84 6.84 -8.10 13.42
CA THR A 84 5.76 -8.83 14.10
C THR A 84 5.01 -9.76 13.14
N LYS A 85 5.29 -9.67 11.83
CA LYS A 85 4.57 -10.38 10.76
C LYS A 85 3.07 -10.06 10.77
N ASN A 86 2.73 -8.85 11.20
CA ASN A 86 1.35 -8.39 11.27
C ASN A 86 1.00 -7.53 10.05
N MET A 87 -0.30 -7.37 9.82
CA MET A 87 -0.86 -6.51 8.79
C MET A 87 -2.21 -5.97 9.24
N ALA A 88 -2.58 -4.80 8.72
CA ALA A 88 -3.89 -4.21 8.99
C ALA A 88 -4.39 -3.41 7.79
N GLY A 89 -5.71 -3.37 7.67
CA GLY A 89 -6.43 -2.42 6.84
C GLY A 89 -6.92 -1.27 7.69
N ILE A 90 -7.01 -0.08 7.13
CA ILE A 90 -7.51 1.10 7.83
C ILE A 90 -8.54 1.78 6.94
N ALA A 91 -9.71 2.09 7.48
CA ALA A 91 -10.60 3.10 6.93
C ALA A 91 -10.52 4.32 7.84
N SER A 92 -10.15 5.48 7.28
CA SER A 92 -10.05 6.71 8.06
C SER A 92 -10.59 7.91 7.30
N MET A 93 -11.05 8.91 8.02
CA MET A 93 -11.51 10.17 7.44
C MET A 93 -11.28 11.34 8.39
N ALA A 94 -11.47 12.55 7.88
CA ALA A 94 -11.47 13.75 8.70
C ALA A 94 -12.55 13.66 9.78
N LYS A 95 -12.24 14.12 10.99
CA LYS A 95 -13.16 14.05 12.13
C LYS A 95 -14.51 14.72 11.82
N LYS A 96 -14.48 15.91 11.21
CA LYS A 96 -15.70 16.63 10.83
C LYS A 96 -16.58 15.82 9.87
N LEU A 97 -15.98 15.14 8.88
CA LEU A 97 -16.71 14.26 7.97
C LEU A 97 -17.32 13.06 8.70
N ALA A 98 -16.59 12.48 9.64
CA ALA A 98 -17.07 11.36 10.44
C ALA A 98 -18.28 11.77 11.30
N ASP A 99 -18.19 12.94 11.94
CA ASP A 99 -19.28 13.53 12.72
C ASP A 99 -20.51 13.81 11.84
N GLU A 100 -20.32 14.34 10.62
CA GLU A 100 -21.39 14.56 9.62
C GLU A 100 -22.04 13.24 9.16
N LYS A 101 -21.26 12.15 9.06
CA LYS A 101 -21.73 10.82 8.67
C LYS A 101 -22.29 9.99 9.83
N GLY A 102 -22.08 10.40 11.08
CA GLY A 102 -22.40 9.58 12.25
C GLY A 102 -21.62 8.27 12.32
N LEU A 103 -20.37 8.27 11.83
CA LEU A 103 -19.48 7.10 11.77
C LEU A 103 -18.19 7.36 12.58
N PRO A 104 -17.46 6.31 13.00
CA PRO A 104 -16.12 6.50 13.54
C PRO A 104 -15.21 7.08 12.44
N ASP A 105 -14.31 7.97 12.84
CA ASP A 105 -13.35 8.62 11.97
C ASP A 105 -12.14 7.72 11.65
N PHE A 106 -11.98 6.63 12.39
CA PHE A 106 -10.94 5.62 12.25
C PHE A 106 -11.49 4.22 12.53
N LYS A 107 -11.25 3.26 11.63
CA LYS A 107 -11.61 1.85 11.78
C LYS A 107 -10.47 0.96 11.30
N ILE A 108 -10.12 -0.03 12.12
CA ILE A 108 -9.12 -1.05 11.81
C ILE A 108 -9.83 -2.27 11.23
N ILE A 109 -9.25 -2.84 10.17
CA ILE A 109 -9.63 -4.11 9.57
C ILE A 109 -8.50 -5.10 9.81
N GLU A 110 -8.73 -6.06 10.70
CA GLU A 110 -7.75 -7.11 11.02
C GLU A 110 -7.71 -8.18 9.93
N PRO A 111 -6.64 -9.01 9.86
CA PRO A 111 -6.57 -10.12 8.92
C PRO A 111 -7.76 -11.06 9.06
N GLY A 112 -8.45 -11.37 7.95
CA GLY A 112 -9.64 -12.21 7.96
C GLY A 112 -10.88 -11.60 8.64
N MET A 113 -10.85 -10.32 8.99
CA MET A 113 -12.00 -9.62 9.57
C MET A 113 -13.07 -9.36 8.50
N PHE A 114 -14.32 -9.67 8.84
CA PHE A 114 -15.47 -9.27 8.04
C PHE A 114 -15.77 -7.77 8.20
N ASP A 115 -16.03 -7.09 7.08
CA ASP A 115 -16.58 -5.74 7.03
C ASP A 115 -17.69 -5.68 5.99
N GLU A 116 -18.76 -4.92 6.24
CA GLU A 116 -19.88 -4.80 5.28
C GLU A 116 -19.44 -4.32 3.90
N ARG A 117 -18.36 -3.54 3.82
CA ARG A 117 -17.78 -3.04 2.56
C ARG A 117 -16.76 -4.00 1.95
N LEU A 118 -16.28 -4.96 2.73
CA LEU A 118 -15.32 -5.99 2.32
C LEU A 118 -15.88 -7.38 2.72
N PRO A 119 -17.01 -7.81 2.11
CA PRO A 119 -17.81 -8.93 2.60
C PRO A 119 -17.21 -10.34 2.40
N HIS A 120 -16.02 -10.44 1.79
CA HIS A 120 -15.34 -11.70 1.47
C HIS A 120 -13.99 -11.79 2.19
N PRO A 121 -13.97 -12.01 3.52
CA PRO A 121 -12.72 -12.18 4.25
C PRO A 121 -12.02 -13.48 3.84
N HIS A 122 -10.69 -13.43 3.73
CA HIS A 122 -9.86 -14.63 3.65
C HIS A 122 -8.96 -14.68 4.90
N PRO A 123 -8.70 -15.87 5.47
CA PRO A 123 -7.82 -16.00 6.64
C PRO A 123 -6.45 -15.34 6.36
N ASP A 124 -5.79 -14.82 7.38
CA ASP A 124 -4.42 -14.27 7.29
C ASP A 124 -4.20 -13.22 6.18
N THR A 125 -5.26 -12.53 5.74
CA THR A 125 -5.18 -11.51 4.68
C THR A 125 -5.95 -10.25 5.03
N VAL A 126 -5.46 -9.12 4.52
CA VAL A 126 -6.18 -7.85 4.46
C VAL A 126 -6.27 -7.43 3.00
N LEU A 127 -7.48 -7.15 2.53
CA LEU A 127 -7.73 -6.69 1.16
C LEU A 127 -8.46 -5.35 1.17
N MET A 128 -7.87 -4.34 0.52
CA MET A 128 -8.47 -3.01 0.41
C MET A 128 -8.69 -2.67 -1.07
N SER A 129 -9.95 -2.58 -1.47
CA SER A 129 -10.37 -2.19 -2.81
C SER A 129 -11.85 -1.75 -2.77
N ALA A 130 -12.47 -1.48 -3.92
CA ALA A 130 -13.87 -1.11 -3.99
C ALA A 130 -14.59 -1.73 -5.18
N ASP A 131 -15.90 -1.92 -5.03
CA ASP A 131 -16.82 -2.36 -6.08
C ASP A 131 -16.32 -3.66 -6.77
N LYS A 132 -16.49 -3.75 -8.10
CA LYS A 132 -16.04 -4.89 -8.90
C LYS A 132 -14.53 -5.16 -8.79
N ARG A 133 -13.71 -4.17 -8.41
CA ARG A 133 -12.27 -4.37 -8.19
C ARG A 133 -12.01 -5.18 -6.92
N TYR A 134 -12.84 -4.99 -5.89
CA TYR A 134 -12.78 -5.80 -4.68
C TYR A 134 -13.22 -7.24 -4.96
N GLU A 135 -14.33 -7.44 -5.66
CA GLU A 135 -14.80 -8.77 -6.07
C GLU A 135 -13.72 -9.53 -6.85
N CYS A 136 -13.10 -8.87 -7.83
CA CYS A 136 -12.01 -9.45 -8.62
C CYS A 136 -10.78 -9.78 -7.77
N LEU A 137 -10.38 -8.88 -6.86
CA LEU A 137 -9.24 -9.10 -5.97
C LEU A 137 -9.50 -10.29 -5.03
N SER A 138 -10.69 -10.34 -4.42
CA SER A 138 -11.09 -11.39 -3.50
C SER A 138 -11.11 -12.77 -4.17
N GLU A 139 -11.70 -12.90 -5.36
CA GLU A 139 -11.73 -14.19 -6.06
C GLU A 139 -10.33 -14.65 -6.46
N ARG A 140 -9.46 -13.73 -6.92
CA ARG A 140 -8.06 -14.08 -7.24
C ARG A 140 -7.30 -14.57 -6.01
N VAL A 141 -7.51 -13.94 -4.86
CA VAL A 141 -6.89 -14.36 -3.60
C VAL A 141 -7.39 -15.74 -3.20
N LYS A 142 -8.69 -15.98 -3.28
CA LYS A 142 -9.32 -17.28 -3.00
C LYS A 142 -8.76 -18.40 -3.87
N GLU A 143 -8.66 -18.17 -5.18
CA GLU A 143 -8.15 -19.16 -6.16
C GLU A 143 -6.69 -19.52 -5.92
N ASN A 144 -5.90 -18.59 -5.37
CA ASN A 144 -4.45 -18.71 -5.20
C ASN A 144 -4.03 -18.76 -3.72
N TYR A 145 -4.97 -18.95 -2.80
CA TYR A 145 -4.69 -18.94 -1.36
C TYR A 145 -3.63 -19.98 -1.00
N GLY A 146 -2.61 -19.56 -0.23
CA GLY A 146 -1.48 -20.41 0.14
C GLY A 146 -0.49 -20.74 -0.98
N LYS A 147 -0.66 -20.17 -2.19
CA LYS A 147 0.19 -20.42 -3.37
C LYS A 147 0.81 -19.15 -3.96
N LEU A 148 0.60 -17.99 -3.31
CA LEU A 148 1.07 -16.71 -3.81
C LEU A 148 2.59 -16.60 -3.67
N ASP A 149 3.28 -16.70 -4.80
CA ASP A 149 4.65 -16.21 -4.95
C ASP A 149 4.66 -14.76 -5.44
N MET A 150 5.83 -14.22 -5.78
CA MET A 150 5.95 -12.87 -6.33
C MET A 150 5.06 -12.64 -7.56
N GLN A 151 5.05 -13.59 -8.50
CA GLN A 151 4.31 -13.44 -9.75
C GLN A 151 2.80 -13.53 -9.50
N GLY A 152 2.38 -14.43 -8.61
CA GLY A 152 1.01 -14.55 -8.13
C GLY A 152 0.54 -13.26 -7.45
N ALA A 153 1.34 -12.70 -6.55
CA ALA A 153 1.05 -11.43 -5.88
C ALA A 153 0.96 -10.27 -6.88
N TRP A 154 1.87 -10.20 -7.87
CA TRP A 154 1.77 -9.21 -8.94
C TRP A 154 0.48 -9.36 -9.75
N ASN A 155 0.07 -10.60 -10.05
CA ASN A 155 -1.14 -10.89 -10.81
C ASN A 155 -2.42 -10.47 -10.08
N LEU A 156 -2.43 -10.43 -8.75
CA LEU A 156 -3.54 -9.87 -7.98
C LEU A 156 -3.82 -8.42 -8.39
N MET A 157 -2.79 -7.64 -8.66
CA MET A 157 -2.87 -6.21 -8.96
C MET A 157 -3.04 -5.90 -10.46
N ARG A 158 -3.20 -6.89 -11.34
CA ARG A 158 -3.42 -6.66 -12.79
C ARG A 158 -4.84 -6.19 -13.10
N GLY A 159 -5.10 -5.85 -14.36
CA GLY A 159 -6.39 -5.39 -14.87
C GLY A 159 -7.58 -6.21 -14.36
N GLY A 160 -8.65 -5.53 -13.94
CA GLY A 160 -9.73 -6.10 -13.12
C GLY A 160 -9.66 -5.58 -11.68
N VAL A 161 -8.45 -5.47 -11.13
CA VAL A 161 -8.18 -4.80 -9.85
C VAL A 161 -7.55 -3.43 -10.10
N ALA A 162 -6.46 -3.36 -10.86
CA ALA A 162 -5.92 -2.07 -11.28
C ALA A 162 -6.82 -1.41 -12.33
N MET A 163 -6.94 -0.08 -12.22
CA MET A 163 -7.68 0.75 -13.17
C MET A 163 -6.92 0.90 -14.49
N LYS A 164 -7.62 1.23 -15.58
CA LYS A 164 -6.96 1.55 -16.86
C LYS A 164 -6.05 2.79 -16.77
N SER A 165 -6.32 3.68 -15.83
CA SER A 165 -5.51 4.87 -15.51
C SER A 165 -4.40 4.60 -14.48
N ASN A 166 -4.03 3.33 -14.26
CA ASN A 166 -3.03 2.95 -13.28
C ASN A 166 -1.63 3.49 -13.67
N LEU A 167 -1.20 4.56 -12.99
CA LEU A 167 0.05 5.26 -13.29
C LEU A 167 1.29 4.52 -12.78
N HIS A 168 1.21 3.89 -11.61
CA HIS A 168 2.27 3.02 -11.10
C HIS A 168 1.71 1.80 -10.36
N THR A 169 2.49 0.73 -10.30
CA THR A 169 2.20 -0.47 -9.50
C THR A 169 3.43 -0.83 -8.72
N VAL A 170 3.25 -1.10 -7.42
CA VAL A 170 4.33 -1.44 -6.51
C VAL A 170 3.95 -2.68 -5.71
N LEU A 171 4.86 -3.66 -5.67
CA LEU A 171 4.77 -4.83 -4.79
C LEU A 171 5.91 -4.75 -3.78
N PHE A 172 5.60 -4.91 -2.51
CA PHE A 172 6.58 -4.93 -1.43
C PHE A 172 6.64 -6.33 -0.78
N ALA A 173 7.85 -6.83 -0.54
CA ALA A 173 8.12 -8.01 0.29
C ALA A 173 8.94 -7.57 1.52
N PRO A 174 8.28 -7.21 2.64
CA PRO A 174 8.94 -6.58 3.78
C PRO A 174 10.05 -7.44 4.41
N GLU A 175 9.87 -8.76 4.48
CA GLU A 175 10.83 -9.68 5.11
C GLU A 175 12.18 -9.72 4.38
N THR A 176 12.18 -9.67 3.04
CA THR A 176 13.41 -9.64 2.23
C THR A 176 13.85 -8.24 1.86
N GLN A 177 13.01 -7.24 2.12
CA GLN A 177 13.14 -5.85 1.65
C GLN A 177 13.22 -5.72 0.13
N ASP A 178 12.69 -6.72 -0.58
CA ASP A 178 12.52 -6.65 -2.03
C ASP A 178 11.29 -5.82 -2.37
N PHE A 179 11.37 -5.10 -3.50
CA PHE A 179 10.24 -4.42 -4.07
C PHE A 179 10.28 -4.42 -5.59
N TRP A 180 9.10 -4.47 -6.20
CA TRP A 180 8.93 -4.48 -7.65
C TRP A 180 8.07 -3.31 -8.06
N VAL A 181 8.48 -2.61 -9.11
CA VAL A 181 7.77 -1.43 -9.61
C VAL A 181 7.53 -1.52 -11.10
N ALA A 182 6.45 -0.91 -11.53
CA ALA A 182 6.17 -0.60 -12.93
C ALA A 182 5.52 0.78 -13.02
N GLN A 183 5.78 1.48 -14.13
CA GLN A 183 5.21 2.79 -14.46
C GLN A 183 4.43 2.67 -15.76
N ALA A 184 3.35 3.44 -15.87
CA ALA A 184 2.55 3.54 -17.09
C ALA A 184 3.41 3.96 -18.29
N GLY A 185 3.04 3.44 -19.46
CA GLY A 185 3.67 3.78 -20.73
C GLY A 185 3.33 5.22 -21.16
N MET A 186 4.14 5.75 -22.08
CA MET A 186 3.98 7.13 -22.56
C MET A 186 2.70 7.32 -23.39
N GLU A 187 2.12 6.25 -23.92
CA GLU A 187 0.90 6.29 -24.75
C GLU A 187 -0.36 5.94 -23.94
N GLY A 188 -0.25 5.89 -22.60
CA GLY A 188 -1.36 5.64 -21.69
C GLY A 188 -1.57 4.16 -21.34
N GLU A 189 -0.60 3.29 -21.64
CA GLU A 189 -0.63 1.90 -21.21
C GLU A 189 -0.50 1.82 -19.69
N PRO A 190 -1.38 1.09 -18.99
CA PRO A 190 -1.38 1.07 -17.53
C PRO A 190 -0.14 0.35 -16.98
N ALA A 191 0.37 0.80 -15.83
CA ALA A 191 1.60 0.29 -15.24
C ALA A 191 1.62 -1.23 -15.04
N TYR A 192 0.48 -1.86 -14.70
CA TYR A 192 0.40 -3.31 -14.53
C TYR A 192 0.67 -4.14 -15.80
N THR A 193 0.71 -3.53 -17.00
CA THR A 193 1.12 -4.20 -18.26
C THR A 193 2.56 -3.93 -18.63
N GLN A 194 3.23 -3.03 -17.92
CA GLN A 194 4.56 -2.54 -18.25
C GLN A 194 5.65 -3.42 -17.64
N LYS A 195 6.89 -3.16 -18.06
CA LYS A 195 8.06 -3.88 -17.56
C LYS A 195 8.19 -3.72 -16.05
N ILE A 196 8.37 -4.85 -15.38
CA ILE A 196 8.59 -4.90 -13.93
C ILE A 196 10.09 -4.72 -13.65
N HIS A 197 10.40 -3.86 -12.69
CA HIS A 197 11.76 -3.63 -12.20
C HIS A 197 11.86 -4.04 -10.74
N LYS A 198 12.78 -4.98 -10.44
CA LYS A 198 13.08 -5.41 -9.07
C LYS A 198 14.17 -4.54 -8.46
N PHE A 199 14.00 -4.22 -7.18
CA PHE A 199 14.97 -3.56 -6.32
C PHE A 199 14.99 -4.24 -4.94
N ASN A 200 16.04 -3.95 -4.16
CA ASN A 200 16.15 -4.36 -2.77
C ASN A 200 16.62 -3.16 -1.93
N LEU A 201 15.85 -2.78 -0.91
CA LEU A 201 16.13 -1.56 -0.13
C LEU A 201 17.48 -1.65 0.60
N LYS A 202 17.79 -2.79 1.22
CA LYS A 202 19.06 -3.00 1.92
C LYS A 202 20.26 -2.80 1.00
N GLN A 203 20.20 -3.36 -0.22
CA GLN A 203 21.25 -3.21 -1.22
C GLN A 203 21.42 -1.74 -1.63
N LEU A 204 20.31 -1.03 -1.89
CA LEU A 204 20.35 0.39 -2.24
C LEU A 204 20.98 1.26 -1.14
N LEU A 205 20.66 0.97 0.13
CA LEU A 205 21.23 1.70 1.28
C LEU A 205 22.73 1.43 1.45
N ASN A 206 23.20 0.25 1.05
CA ASN A 206 24.62 -0.10 1.02
C ASN A 206 25.37 0.48 -0.20
N GLY A 207 24.69 1.21 -1.09
CA GLY A 207 25.28 1.75 -2.31
C GLY A 207 25.52 0.70 -3.40
N GLU A 208 24.90 -0.47 -3.30
CA GLU A 208 24.96 -1.48 -4.34
C GLU A 208 24.14 -1.02 -5.54
N SER A 209 24.68 -1.18 -6.75
CA SER A 209 23.94 -0.90 -7.96
C SER A 209 22.81 -1.93 -8.09
N PRO A 210 21.56 -1.52 -8.38
CA PRO A 210 20.48 -2.48 -8.57
C PRO A 210 20.87 -3.47 -9.65
N THR A 211 20.86 -4.76 -9.29
CA THR A 211 21.08 -5.83 -10.26
C THR A 211 19.97 -5.71 -11.29
N ARG A 212 20.30 -5.36 -12.53
CA ARG A 212 19.35 -5.33 -13.65
C ARG A 212 19.00 -6.78 -14.00
N THR A 213 18.23 -7.46 -13.17
CA THR A 213 17.69 -8.78 -13.51
C THR A 213 16.57 -8.55 -14.52
N SER A 214 16.90 -8.78 -15.78
CA SER A 214 15.96 -8.75 -16.89
C SER A 214 15.21 -10.06 -17.01
N ASP A 215 14.45 -10.48 -15.99
CA ASP A 215 13.65 -11.71 -16.09
C ASP A 215 12.37 -11.63 -15.25
N ALA A 216 11.25 -11.41 -15.92
CA ALA A 216 9.94 -12.02 -15.67
C ALA A 216 9.01 -11.66 -16.84
N GLY A 217 8.56 -12.68 -17.57
CA GLY A 217 7.90 -12.64 -18.88
C GLY A 217 6.86 -11.54 -19.11
N ALA A 218 7.10 -10.74 -20.15
CA ALA A 218 6.02 -10.22 -20.96
C ALA A 218 5.49 -11.37 -21.83
N SER A 219 4.50 -12.12 -21.34
CA SER A 219 3.65 -12.87 -22.26
C SER A 219 2.71 -11.88 -22.94
N LYS A 220 2.73 -11.89 -24.27
CA LYS A 220 1.75 -11.22 -25.14
C LYS A 220 0.31 -11.58 -24.75
#